data_AF-A0A016RXA0-F1
#
_entry.id   AF-A0A016RXA0-F1
#
_cell.length_a   1.000
_cell.length_b   1.000
_cell.length_c   1.000
_cell.angle_alpha   90.00
_cell.angle_beta   90.00
_cell.angle_gamma   90.00
#
_symmetry.space_group_name_H-M   'P 1'
#
loop_
_entity.id
_entity.type
_entity.pdbx_description
1 polymer ?
#
loop_
_entity_poly.entity_id
_entity_poly.type
_entity_poly.pdbx_seq_one_letter_code
_entity_poly.pdbx_strand_id
1 'polypeptide(L)'
;MISVPRGFGRLLLDVPHRVFECSSSLASSAKESRREPSSLVHIDQHFQSVPKVERNKDTFLAAIAAFKEKKPRGHVEFINTALKYIKEYGIHKDLDIYKALLDVFPKGKMIPQNTFQRIFLHYPVQQNCCVKVLDEMEWNGL
;
A
#
# COMPACT_ATOMS: atom_id res chain seq x y z
N MET A 1 76.65 -13.58 -15.15
CA MET A 1 75.42 -13.36 -15.95
C MET A 1 74.77 -14.74 -16.12
N ILE A 2 73.56 -15.08 -15.70
CA ILE A 2 72.33 -14.36 -15.32
C ILE A 2 71.54 -15.29 -14.36
N SER A 3 70.72 -14.64 -13.53
CA SER A 3 69.83 -15.16 -12.48
C SER A 3 68.83 -16.24 -12.92
N VAL A 4 68.53 -17.19 -12.03
CA VAL A 4 67.42 -18.15 -12.11
C VAL A 4 66.38 -17.77 -11.05
N PRO A 5 65.11 -17.50 -11.39
CA PRO A 5 64.08 -17.39 -10.37
C PRO A 5 63.42 -18.74 -10.10
N ARG A 6 63.26 -18.98 -8.79
CA ARG A 6 62.54 -20.09 -8.17
C ARG A 6 61.04 -19.94 -8.37
N GLY A 7 60.38 -20.97 -8.87
CA GLY A 7 58.93 -21.12 -8.82
C GLY A 7 58.57 -22.38 -8.03
N PHE A 8 58.06 -22.22 -6.81
CA PHE A 8 57.00 -23.05 -6.21
C PHE A 8 56.69 -22.49 -4.81
N GLY A 9 55.52 -21.88 -4.66
CA GLY A 9 55.05 -21.31 -3.40
C GLY A 9 53.53 -21.35 -3.38
N ARG A 10 53.00 -22.41 -2.77
CA ARG A 10 51.58 -22.60 -2.46
C ARG A 10 51.22 -21.58 -1.37
N LEU A 11 50.31 -20.64 -1.63
CA LEU A 11 49.79 -19.76 -0.59
C LEU A 11 48.25 -19.81 -0.59
N LEU A 12 47.72 -20.35 0.50
CA LEU A 12 46.33 -20.24 0.92
C LEU A 12 45.98 -18.75 1.03
N LEU A 13 44.96 -18.29 0.30
CA LEU A 13 44.36 -16.98 0.51
C LEU A 13 43.32 -17.10 1.62
N ASP A 14 43.74 -16.62 2.79
CA ASP A 14 42.92 -16.29 3.96
C ASP A 14 41.95 -15.15 3.57
N VAL A 15 40.64 -15.39 3.69
CA VAL A 15 39.59 -14.40 3.42
C VAL A 15 39.14 -13.81 4.76
N PRO A 16 39.43 -12.54 5.06
CA PRO A 16 38.96 -11.94 6.29
C PRO A 16 37.45 -11.68 6.21
N HIS A 17 36.69 -12.41 7.04
CA HIS A 17 35.29 -12.16 7.33
C HIS A 17 35.18 -10.83 8.10
N ARG A 18 34.98 -9.71 7.40
CA ARG A 18 34.73 -8.42 8.05
C ARG A 18 33.26 -8.32 8.43
N VAL A 19 32.96 -8.60 9.70
CA VAL A 19 31.67 -8.31 10.33
C VAL A 19 31.42 -6.80 10.21
N PHE A 20 30.34 -6.42 9.53
CA PHE A 20 29.93 -5.02 9.41
C PHE A 20 29.03 -4.67 10.60
N GLU A 21 29.63 -4.24 11.70
CA GLU A 21 28.90 -3.65 12.82
C GLU A 21 28.42 -2.25 12.41
N CYS A 22 27.11 -2.09 12.26
CA CYS A 22 26.48 -0.81 11.99
C CYS A 22 26.43 0.00 13.30
N SER A 23 27.45 0.82 13.54
CA SER A 23 27.47 1.77 14.65
C SER A 23 26.60 2.98 14.29
N SER A 24 25.43 3.06 14.91
CA SER A 24 24.50 4.18 14.77
C SER A 24 24.91 5.33 15.70
N SER A 25 25.63 6.32 15.17
CA SER A 25 25.65 7.66 15.78
C SER A 25 26.28 8.72 14.88
N LEU A 26 25.49 9.30 13.97
CA LEU A 26 25.66 10.71 13.59
C LEU A 26 24.28 11.33 13.31
N ALA A 27 23.92 12.28 14.18
CA ALA A 27 22.71 13.06 14.16
C ALA A 27 22.67 13.98 12.93
N SER A 28 21.54 14.00 12.23
CA SER A 28 21.17 15.11 11.33
C SER A 28 19.92 15.77 11.88
N SER A 29 20.11 17.00 12.34
CA SER A 29 19.08 17.91 12.79
C SER A 29 18.14 18.26 11.63
N ALA A 30 17.08 17.47 11.45
CA ALA A 30 15.92 17.84 10.65
C ALA A 30 14.74 18.00 11.61
N LYS A 31 14.03 19.13 11.51
CA LYS A 31 12.85 19.45 12.33
C LYS A 31 11.86 18.28 12.32
N GLU A 32 11.78 17.57 13.44
CA GLU A 32 10.81 16.52 13.71
C GLU A 32 9.41 17.18 13.76
N SER A 33 8.64 17.09 12.67
CA SER A 33 7.20 17.26 12.83
C SER A 33 6.72 16.09 13.68
N ARG A 34 6.17 16.37 14.86
CA ARG A 34 5.58 15.37 15.74
C ARG A 34 4.51 14.61 14.96
N ARG A 35 4.87 13.47 14.37
CA ARG A 35 3.93 12.52 13.76
C ARG A 35 3.34 11.74 14.91
N GLU A 36 2.09 12.03 15.24
CA GLU A 36 1.31 11.18 16.14
C GLU A 36 1.42 9.73 15.65
N PRO A 37 1.66 8.75 16.54
CA PRO A 37 1.84 7.36 16.13
C PRO A 37 0.56 6.90 15.43
N SER A 38 0.65 6.63 14.13
CA SER A 38 -0.48 6.10 13.37
C SER A 38 -0.82 4.72 13.92
N SER A 39 -1.89 4.61 14.71
CA SER A 39 -2.40 3.30 15.13
C SER A 39 -2.73 2.49 13.89
N LEU A 40 -2.23 1.25 13.84
CA LEU A 40 -2.54 0.33 12.76
C LEU A 40 -4.00 -0.11 12.93
N VAL A 41 -4.90 0.54 12.20
CA VAL A 41 -6.33 0.20 12.18
C VAL A 41 -6.53 -0.88 11.11
N HIS A 42 -7.18 -1.98 11.49
CA HIS A 42 -7.54 -3.02 10.52
C HIS A 42 -8.60 -2.47 9.57
N ILE A 43 -8.49 -2.71 8.27
CA ILE A 43 -9.36 -2.10 7.26
C ILE A 43 -10.85 -2.35 7.55
N ASP A 44 -11.18 -3.54 8.03
CA ASP A 44 -12.57 -3.90 8.39
C ASP A 44 -13.13 -3.06 9.55
N GLN A 45 -12.28 -2.55 10.46
CA GLN A 45 -12.72 -1.73 11.59
C GLN A 45 -13.36 -0.42 11.13
N HIS A 46 -13.01 0.09 9.94
CA HIS A 46 -13.65 1.29 9.38
C HIS A 46 -15.16 1.12 9.16
N PHE A 47 -15.62 -0.10 8.87
CA PHE A 47 -17.03 -0.38 8.58
C PHE A 47 -17.73 -1.15 9.70
N GLN A 48 -17.00 -2.01 10.42
CA GLN A 48 -17.55 -2.81 11.52
C GLN A 48 -17.80 -2.01 12.79
N SER A 49 -17.00 -0.98 13.06
CA SER A 49 -17.16 -0.14 14.25
C SER A 49 -18.49 0.62 14.28
N VAL A 50 -19.11 0.84 13.11
CA VAL A 50 -20.44 1.45 13.00
C VAL A 50 -21.51 0.41 13.39
N PRO A 51 -22.31 0.66 14.43
CA PRO A 51 -23.43 -0.20 14.81
C PRO A 51 -24.40 -0.39 13.65
N LYS A 52 -24.98 -1.59 13.49
CA LYS A 52 -25.88 -1.90 12.36
C LYS A 52 -27.02 -0.90 12.18
N VAL A 53 -27.53 -0.35 13.28
CA VAL A 53 -28.64 0.62 13.30
C VAL A 53 -28.25 1.98 12.69
N GLU A 54 -26.96 2.33 12.74
CA GLU A 54 -26.42 3.62 12.28
C GLU A 54 -25.80 3.53 10.87
N ARG A 55 -25.88 2.36 10.23
CA ARG A 55 -25.31 2.14 8.90
C ARG A 55 -26.21 2.78 7.85
N ASN A 56 -25.71 3.86 7.28
CA ASN A 56 -26.39 4.65 6.27
C ASN A 56 -25.35 5.22 5.28
N LYS A 57 -25.82 5.96 4.27
CA LYS A 57 -24.96 6.60 3.26
C LYS A 57 -23.89 7.48 3.90
N ASP A 58 -24.27 8.26 4.91
CA ASP A 58 -23.42 9.28 5.51
C ASP A 58 -22.27 8.66 6.32
N THR A 59 -22.56 7.62 7.12
CA THR A 59 -21.52 6.91 7.88
C THR A 59 -20.55 6.19 6.96
N PHE A 60 -21.03 5.65 5.83
CA PHE A 60 -20.17 5.04 4.82
C PHE A 60 -19.25 6.07 4.14
N LEU A 61 -19.80 7.22 3.73
CA LEU A 61 -19.02 8.32 3.13
C LEU A 61 -18.00 8.89 4.12
N ALA A 62 -18.35 8.99 5.40
CA ALA A 62 -17.43 9.40 6.46
C ALA A 62 -16.25 8.43 6.59
N ALA A 63 -16.48 7.11 6.49
CA ALA A 63 -15.41 6.12 6.49
C ALA A 63 -14.47 6.27 5.28
N ILE A 64 -15.01 6.52 4.08
CA ILE A 64 -14.22 6.82 2.88
C ILE A 64 -13.40 8.10 3.07
N ALA A 65 -14.00 9.17 3.60
CA ALA A 65 -13.32 10.44 3.84
C ALA A 65 -12.16 10.29 4.84
N ALA A 66 -12.39 9.59 5.95
CA ALA A 66 -11.38 9.31 6.96
C ALA A 66 -10.20 8.48 6.40
N PHE A 67 -10.48 7.54 5.50
CA PHE A 67 -9.44 6.80 4.79
C PHE A 67 -8.63 7.72 3.86
N LYS A 68 -9.29 8.57 3.08
CA LYS A 68 -8.63 9.48 2.12
C LYS A 68 -7.74 10.52 2.81
N GLU A 69 -8.13 11.04 3.97
CA GLU A 69 -7.38 12.07 4.71
C GLU A 69 -5.94 11.62 5.00
N LYS A 70 -5.77 10.36 5.42
CA LYS A 70 -4.47 9.80 5.78
C LYS A 70 -3.62 9.35 4.58
N LYS A 71 -4.17 9.43 3.36
CA LYS A 71 -3.59 8.92 2.09
C LYS A 71 -2.81 7.60 2.28
N PRO A 72 -3.39 6.59 2.94
CA PRO A 72 -2.66 5.40 3.29
C PRO A 72 -2.36 4.56 2.05
N ARG A 73 -1.37 3.66 2.18
CA ARG A 73 -1.24 2.51 1.28
C ARG A 73 -2.49 1.62 1.44
N GLY A 74 -2.73 0.73 0.49
CA GLY A 74 -3.77 -0.29 0.63
C GLY A 74 -5.17 0.13 0.19
N HIS A 75 -5.28 1.03 -0.79
CA HIS A 75 -6.56 1.43 -1.38
C HIS A 75 -7.31 0.26 -2.02
N VAL A 76 -6.59 -0.74 -2.56
CA VAL A 76 -7.20 -1.94 -3.15
C VAL A 76 -7.92 -2.75 -2.08
N GLU A 77 -7.26 -2.99 -0.96
CA GLU A 77 -7.81 -3.72 0.18
C GLU A 77 -8.99 -2.97 0.78
N PHE A 78 -8.85 -1.64 0.95
CA PHE A 78 -9.94 -0.79 1.42
C PHE A 78 -11.18 -0.87 0.52
N ILE A 79 -11.01 -0.71 -0.80
CA ILE A 79 -12.12 -0.76 -1.75
C ILE A 79 -12.76 -2.14 -1.79
N ASN A 80 -11.95 -3.21 -1.83
CA ASN A 80 -12.49 -4.58 -1.79
C ASN A 80 -13.30 -4.84 -0.51
N THR A 81 -12.85 -4.35 0.64
CA THR A 81 -13.64 -4.43 1.88
C THR A 81 -14.89 -3.58 1.78
N ALA A 82 -14.80 -2.33 1.30
CA ALA A 82 -15.94 -1.43 1.16
C ALA A 82 -17.06 -2.05 0.29
N LEU A 83 -16.71 -2.66 -0.84
CA LEU A 83 -17.65 -3.37 -1.73
C LEU A 83 -18.44 -4.47 -1.00
N LYS A 84 -17.82 -5.19 -0.05
CA LYS A 84 -18.51 -6.21 0.76
C LYS A 84 -19.62 -5.61 1.64
N TYR A 85 -19.39 -4.40 2.15
CA TYR A 85 -20.31 -3.72 3.07
C TYR A 85 -21.39 -2.90 2.36
N ILE A 86 -21.24 -2.56 1.08
CA ILE A 86 -22.23 -1.77 0.33
C ILE A 86 -23.64 -2.39 0.40
N LYS A 87 -23.75 -3.72 0.25
CA LYS A 87 -25.04 -4.42 0.33
C LYS A 87 -25.59 -4.44 1.75
N GLU A 88 -24.73 -4.59 2.76
CA GLU A 88 -25.12 -4.58 4.18
C GLU A 88 -25.60 -3.18 4.63
N TYR A 89 -25.04 -2.12 4.05
CA TYR A 89 -25.49 -0.73 4.27
C TYR A 89 -26.74 -0.37 3.46
N GLY A 90 -27.20 -1.25 2.54
CA GLY A 90 -28.36 -0.98 1.69
C GLY A 90 -28.12 0.06 0.59
N ILE A 91 -26.88 0.50 0.37
CA ILE A 91 -26.52 1.61 -0.55
C ILE A 91 -26.05 1.16 -1.94
N HIS A 92 -26.25 -0.12 -2.28
CA HIS A 92 -25.76 -0.75 -3.51
C HIS A 92 -26.27 -0.15 -4.83
N LYS A 93 -27.34 0.64 -4.82
CA LYS A 93 -27.87 1.33 -6.01
C LYS A 93 -27.55 2.83 -6.02
N ASP A 94 -26.69 3.31 -5.13
CA ASP A 94 -26.34 4.72 -5.06
C ASP A 94 -25.07 4.99 -5.87
N LEU A 95 -25.23 5.67 -7.00
CA LEU A 95 -24.13 6.02 -7.90
C LEU A 95 -23.05 6.88 -7.22
N ASP A 96 -23.42 7.73 -6.25
CA ASP A 96 -22.46 8.62 -5.59
C ASP A 96 -21.47 7.85 -4.73
N ILE A 97 -21.88 6.69 -4.19
CA ILE A 97 -21.01 5.82 -3.41
C ILE A 97 -19.90 5.23 -4.30
N TYR A 98 -20.25 4.75 -5.49
CA TYR A 98 -19.27 4.20 -6.42
C TYR A 98 -18.32 5.28 -6.95
N LYS A 99 -18.83 6.49 -7.24
CA LYS A 99 -17.97 7.64 -7.56
C LYS A 99 -16.99 7.95 -6.43
N ALA A 100 -17.45 7.95 -5.18
CA ALA A 100 -16.60 8.18 -4.02
C ALA A 100 -15.52 7.10 -3.86
N LEU A 101 -15.83 5.82 -4.14
CA LEU A 101 -14.87 4.72 -4.13
C LEU A 101 -13.83 4.84 -5.26
N LEU A 102 -14.27 5.15 -6.48
CA LEU A 102 -13.36 5.41 -7.60
C LEU A 102 -12.44 6.61 -7.31
N ASP A 103 -12.91 7.57 -6.51
CA ASP A 103 -12.11 8.72 -6.09
C ASP A 103 -11.01 8.40 -5.07
N VAL A 104 -11.03 7.20 -4.47
CA VAL A 104 -9.97 6.72 -3.56
C VAL A 104 -8.69 6.32 -4.33
N PHE A 105 -8.82 5.91 -5.60
CA PHE A 105 -7.66 5.52 -6.39
C PHE A 105 -6.68 6.69 -6.62
N PRO A 106 -5.37 6.42 -6.70
CA PRO A 106 -4.39 7.44 -7.04
C PRO A 106 -4.69 8.05 -8.40
N LYS A 107 -4.62 9.39 -8.48
CA LYS A 107 -4.87 10.13 -9.72
C LYS A 107 -3.64 10.11 -10.61
N GLY A 108 -3.86 10.01 -11.92
CA GLY A 108 -2.82 10.02 -12.94
C GLY A 108 -2.63 8.69 -13.66
N LYS A 109 -1.57 8.61 -14.46
CA LYS A 109 -1.27 7.42 -15.28
C LYS A 109 -0.71 6.30 -14.39
N MET A 110 -1.38 5.16 -14.35
CA MET A 110 -0.96 3.97 -13.61
C MET A 110 0.12 3.18 -14.37
N ILE A 111 1.31 3.79 -14.54
CA ILE A 111 2.42 3.21 -15.30
C ILE A 111 3.57 2.90 -14.33
N PRO A 112 4.06 1.64 -14.26
CA PRO A 112 5.19 1.29 -13.41
C PRO A 112 6.45 2.05 -13.83
N GLN A 113 6.96 2.89 -12.93
CA GLN A 113 8.21 3.64 -13.12
C GLN A 113 9.42 2.85 -12.62
N ASN A 114 9.23 2.03 -11.58
CA ASN A 114 10.32 1.33 -10.90
C ASN A 114 10.20 -0.19 -11.00
N THR A 115 11.34 -0.90 -10.94
CA THR A 115 11.42 -2.36 -11.02
C THR A 115 10.54 -3.06 -9.97
N PHE A 116 10.51 -2.56 -8.73
CA PHE A 116 9.64 -3.09 -7.68
C PHE A 116 8.14 -3.00 -8.05
N GLN A 117 7.69 -1.89 -8.64
CA GLN A 117 6.28 -1.74 -9.05
C GLN A 117 5.92 -2.73 -10.16
N ARG A 118 6.88 -3.06 -11.02
CA ARG A 118 6.73 -4.06 -12.08
C ARG A 118 6.69 -5.48 -11.52
N ILE A 119 7.61 -5.81 -10.61
CA ILE A 119 7.68 -7.14 -9.99
C ILE A 119 6.43 -7.45 -9.15
N PHE A 120 5.98 -6.49 -8.34
CA PHE A 120 4.80 -6.68 -7.48
C PHE A 120 3.47 -6.38 -8.17
N LEU A 121 3.47 -6.13 -9.48
CA LEU A 121 2.25 -5.86 -10.27
C LEU A 121 1.32 -4.81 -9.64
N HIS A 122 1.90 -3.76 -9.05
CA HIS A 122 1.16 -2.81 -8.22
C HIS A 122 0.00 -2.13 -8.98
N TYR A 123 0.27 -1.64 -10.19
CA TYR A 123 -0.73 -0.99 -11.04
C TYR A 123 -1.72 -1.96 -11.70
N PRO A 124 -1.30 -3.13 -12.22
CA PRO A 124 -2.25 -4.16 -12.66
C PRO A 124 -3.28 -4.54 -11.58
N VAL A 125 -2.86 -4.70 -10.33
CA VAL A 125 -3.76 -5.03 -9.22
C VAL A 125 -4.77 -3.89 -8.97
N GLN A 126 -4.34 -2.63 -9.07
CA GLN A 126 -5.24 -1.47 -8.98
C GLN A 126 -6.27 -1.43 -10.10
N GLN A 127 -5.84 -1.68 -11.33
CA GLN A 127 -6.71 -1.70 -12.50
C GLN A 127 -7.77 -2.79 -12.37
N ASN A 128 -7.38 -4.00 -11.95
CA ASN A 128 -8.32 -5.09 -11.68
C ASN A 128 -9.31 -4.73 -10.57
N CYS A 129 -8.86 -4.02 -9.53
CA CYS A 129 -9.75 -3.53 -8.48
C CYS A 129 -10.75 -2.50 -9.01
N CYS A 130 -10.31 -1.59 -9.89
CA CYS A 130 -11.18 -0.63 -10.55
C CYS A 130 -12.25 -1.32 -11.40
N VAL A 131 -11.87 -2.33 -12.20
CA VAL A 131 -12.81 -3.15 -12.99
C VAL A 131 -13.86 -3.77 -12.10
N LYS A 132 -13.50 -4.36 -10.94
CA LYS A 132 -14.48 -4.91 -10.00
C LYS A 132 -15.52 -3.90 -9.51
N VAL A 133 -15.11 -2.64 -9.31
CA VAL A 133 -16.06 -1.57 -8.93
C VAL A 133 -17.04 -1.31 -10.06
N LEU A 134 -16.55 -1.26 -11.30
CA LEU A 134 -17.38 -1.05 -12.49
C LEU A 134 -18.31 -2.26 -12.75
N ASP A 135 -17.83 -3.48 -12.55
CA ASP A 135 -18.64 -4.69 -12.66
C ASP A 135 -19.78 -4.65 -11.63
N GLU A 136 -19.50 -4.30 -10.36
CA GLU A 136 -20.56 -4.16 -9.35
C GLU A 136 -21.57 -3.06 -9.74
N MET A 137 -21.15 -1.97 -10.38
CA MET A 137 -22.10 -0.97 -10.90
C MET A 137 -23.01 -1.58 -11.97
N GLU A 138 -22.43 -2.31 -12.93
CA GLU A 138 -23.17 -3.00 -13.99
C GLU A 138 -24.19 -4.01 -13.42
N TRP A 139 -23.76 -4.86 -12.48
CA TRP A 139 -24.64 -5.84 -11.82
C TRP A 139 -25.80 -5.20 -11.04
N ASN A 140 -25.60 -3.98 -10.52
CA ASN A 140 -26.64 -3.24 -9.80
C ASN A 140 -27.49 -2.34 -10.72
N GLY A 141 -27.20 -2.31 -12.04
CA GLY A 141 -27.95 -1.57 -13.05
C GLY A 141 -27.69 -0.06 -13.05
N LEU A 142 -26.45 0.35 -12.75
CA LEU A 142 -26.01 1.76 -12.70
C LEU A 142 -25.24 2.21 -13.94
#